data_AF-A0A354XSP1-F1
#
_entry.id   AF-A0A354XSP1-F1
#
_cell.length_a   1.000
_cell.length_b   1.000
_cell.length_c   1.000
_cell.angle_alpha   90.00
_cell.angle_beta   90.00
_cell.angle_gamma   90.00
#
_symmetry.space_group_name_H-M   'P 1'
#
loop_
_entity.id
_entity.type
_entity.pdbx_description
1 polymer ?
#
loop_
_entity_poly.entity_id
_entity_poly.type
_entity_poly.pdbx_seq_one_letter_code
_entity_poly.pdbx_strand_id
1 'polypeptide(L)'
;PQNIINRYTETLWTVQTENLSASLHDLRAHPKVKTCFAFGNEHHVTVQPDLPVAGLQYYLKEKGYSKVQINVTTPTVEDCFMALTSET
;
A
#
# COMPACT_ATOMS: atom_id res chain seq x y z
N PRO A 1 -8.72 10.50 -17.89
CA PRO A 1 -8.36 9.76 -16.65
C PRO A 1 -8.52 8.23 -16.75
N GLN A 2 -9.65 7.70 -17.24
CA GLN A 2 -9.91 6.24 -17.23
C GLN A 2 -8.83 5.40 -17.93
N ASN A 3 -8.31 5.83 -19.07
CA ASN A 3 -7.26 5.12 -19.80
C ASN A 3 -5.92 5.01 -19.06
N ILE A 4 -5.66 5.92 -18.11
CA ILE A 4 -4.44 5.88 -17.28
C ILE A 4 -4.66 4.90 -16.13
N ILE A 5 -5.82 4.95 -15.48
CA ILE A 5 -6.24 4.02 -14.42
C ILE A 5 -6.24 2.57 -14.94
N ASN A 6 -6.74 2.34 -16.16
CA ASN A 6 -6.78 1.01 -16.77
C ASN A 6 -5.39 0.40 -17.05
N ARG A 7 -4.32 1.20 -17.02
CA ARG A 7 -2.93 0.71 -17.18
C ARG A 7 -2.30 0.29 -15.86
N TYR A 8 -2.93 0.62 -14.74
CA TYR A 8 -2.49 0.19 -13.43
C TYR A 8 -2.80 -1.30 -13.27
N THR A 9 -1.77 -2.13 -13.39
CA THR A 9 -1.90 -3.61 -13.39
C THR A 9 -1.55 -4.23 -12.05
N GLU A 10 -1.05 -3.42 -11.13
CA GLU A 10 -0.55 -3.85 -9.83
C GLU A 10 -1.66 -3.98 -8.79
N THR A 11 -1.40 -4.80 -7.76
CA THR A 11 -2.34 -4.95 -6.63
C THR A 11 -2.15 -3.79 -5.66
N LEU A 12 -3.19 -2.96 -5.51
CA LEU A 12 -3.19 -1.78 -4.65
C LEU A 12 -4.12 -1.96 -3.46
N TRP A 13 -3.59 -1.71 -2.26
CA TRP A 13 -4.35 -1.70 -1.01
C TRP A 13 -4.27 -0.35 -0.32
N THR A 14 -5.30 0.00 0.43
CA THR A 14 -5.17 1.03 1.46
C THR A 14 -4.85 0.39 2.81
N VAL A 15 -3.92 0.98 3.55
CA VAL A 15 -3.51 0.52 4.88
C VAL A 15 -3.60 1.69 5.86
N GLN A 16 -4.42 1.53 6.90
CA GLN A 16 -4.51 2.48 7.99
C GLN A 16 -4.02 1.82 9.29
N THR A 17 -3.24 2.57 10.06
CA THR A 17 -2.75 2.17 11.38
C THR A 17 -2.93 3.31 12.38
N GLU A 18 -2.79 3.02 13.67
CA GLU A 18 -2.78 4.05 14.72
C GLU A 18 -1.55 4.98 14.65
N ASN A 19 -0.50 4.63 13.90
CA ASN A 19 0.71 5.44 13.74
C ASN A 19 1.20 5.38 12.29
N LEU A 20 0.72 6.31 11.47
CA LEU A 20 1.01 6.38 10.04
C LEU A 20 2.50 6.61 9.74
N SER A 21 3.18 7.45 10.53
CA SER A 21 4.60 7.76 10.30
C SER A 21 5.49 6.53 10.50
N ALA A 22 5.30 5.80 11.61
CA ALA A 22 6.06 4.58 11.88
C ALA A 22 5.71 3.47 10.87
N SER A 23 4.42 3.27 10.62
CA SER A 23 3.97 2.20 9.72
C SER A 23 4.42 2.40 8.27
N LEU A 24 4.63 3.64 7.81
CA LEU A 24 5.20 3.91 6.49
C LEU A 24 6.58 3.26 6.34
N HIS A 25 7.43 3.36 7.36
CA HIS A 25 8.76 2.76 7.33
C HIS A 25 8.68 1.23 7.34
N ASP A 26 7.85 0.66 8.22
CA ASP A 26 7.69 -0.80 8.34
C ASP A 26 7.07 -1.42 7.08
N LEU A 27 6.11 -0.75 6.44
CA LEU A 27 5.50 -1.19 5.19
C LEU A 27 6.54 -1.22 4.07
N ARG A 28 7.37 -0.18 3.93
CA ARG A 28 8.45 -0.13 2.94
C ARG A 28 9.53 -1.19 3.18
N ALA A 29 9.72 -1.61 4.43
CA ALA A 29 10.68 -2.67 4.77
C ALA A 29 10.15 -4.09 4.48
N HIS A 30 8.86 -4.27 4.20
CA HIS A 30 8.30 -5.59 3.94
C HIS A 30 8.69 -6.09 2.54
N PRO A 31 9.28 -7.30 2.40
CA PRO A 31 9.88 -7.76 1.13
C PRO A 31 8.87 -7.94 -0.01
N LYS A 32 7.59 -8.15 0.31
CA LYS A 32 6.50 -8.26 -0.66
C LYS A 32 5.72 -6.97 -0.89
N VAL A 33 6.15 -5.85 -0.29
CA VAL A 33 5.63 -4.53 -0.62
C VAL A 33 6.52 -3.94 -1.71
N LYS A 34 5.91 -3.54 -2.83
CA LYS A 34 6.60 -2.91 -3.96
C LYS A 34 6.76 -1.41 -3.73
N THR A 35 5.68 -0.73 -3.35
CA THR A 35 5.68 0.70 -3.05
C THR A 35 4.72 1.00 -1.90
N CYS A 36 4.96 2.10 -1.19
CA CYS A 36 4.08 2.59 -0.13
C CYS A 36 4.16 4.12 -0.07
N PHE A 37 3.03 4.77 -0.32
CA PHE A 37 2.87 6.21 -0.31
C PHE A 37 1.90 6.64 0.78
N ALA A 38 2.21 7.73 1.47
CA ALA A 38 1.27 8.35 2.39
C ALA A 38 0.18 9.07 1.58
N PHE A 39 -1.08 8.80 1.89
CA PHE A 39 -2.24 9.33 1.18
C PHE A 39 -3.29 9.79 2.20
N GLY A 40 -3.22 11.07 2.60
CA GLY A 40 -4.10 11.60 3.64
C GLY A 40 -3.90 10.90 5.00
N ASN A 41 -4.89 10.13 5.43
CA ASN A 41 -4.91 9.37 6.69
C ASN A 41 -4.73 7.86 6.51
N GLU A 42 -4.29 7.42 5.34
CA GLU A 42 -3.97 6.03 5.02
C GLU A 42 -2.71 5.95 4.15
N HIS A 43 -2.22 4.74 3.94
CA HIS A 43 -1.16 4.46 2.99
C HIS A 43 -1.70 3.74 1.79
N HIS A 44 -1.29 4.15 0.60
CA HIS A 44 -1.50 3.41 -0.62
C HIS A 44 -0.31 2.49 -0.85
N VAL A 45 -0.56 1.18 -0.81
CA VAL A 45 0.47 0.14 -0.79
C VAL A 45 0.30 -0.75 -2.00
N THR A 46 1.33 -0.79 -2.84
CA THR A 46 1.40 -1.76 -3.94
C THR A 46 2.12 -3.00 -3.45
N VAL A 47 1.55 -4.18 -3.69
CA VAL A 47 2.07 -5.45 -3.16
C VAL A 47 2.31 -6.50 -4.25
N GLN A 48 3.15 -7.49 -3.96
CA GLN A 48 3.27 -8.67 -4.82
C GLN A 48 1.96 -9.48 -4.81
N PRO A 49 1.55 -10.08 -5.94
CA PRO A 49 0.26 -10.79 -6.05
C PRO A 49 0.09 -11.98 -5.09
N ASP A 50 1.19 -12.54 -4.59
CA ASP A 50 1.22 -13.68 -3.69
C ASP A 50 1.25 -13.29 -2.20
N LEU A 51 1.17 -12.00 -1.88
CA LEU A 51 0.98 -11.52 -0.51
C LEU A 51 -0.52 -11.57 -0.17
N PRO A 52 -0.95 -12.41 0.78
CA PRO A 52 -2.31 -12.33 1.29
C PRO A 52 -2.47 -11.13 2.23
N VAL A 53 -3.65 -10.50 2.22
CA VAL A 53 -4.01 -9.39 3.14
C VAL A 53 -3.75 -9.78 4.60
N ALA A 54 -4.15 -11.00 4.99
CA ALA A 54 -3.92 -11.52 6.33
C ALA A 54 -2.42 -11.61 6.70
N GLY A 55 -1.55 -11.87 5.71
CA GLY A 55 -0.10 -11.91 5.92
C GLY A 55 0.47 -10.53 6.25
N LEU A 56 0.07 -9.50 5.50
CA LEU A 56 0.47 -8.13 5.81
C LEU A 56 -0.09 -7.64 7.15
N GLN A 57 -1.35 -8.00 7.44
CA GLN A 57 -1.98 -7.68 8.72
C GLN A 57 -1.25 -8.34 9.89
N TYR A 58 -0.81 -9.60 9.73
CA TYR A 58 -0.04 -10.30 10.75
C TYR A 58 1.33 -9.64 10.97
N TYR A 59 2.05 -9.31 9.90
CA TYR A 59 3.33 -8.59 9.98
C TYR A 59 3.21 -7.27 10.76
N LEU A 60 2.19 -6.47 10.47
CA LEU A 60 1.97 -5.20 11.20
C LEU A 60 1.61 -5.45 12.67
N LYS A 61 0.86 -6.51 12.98
CA LYS A 61 0.60 -6.88 14.38
C LYS A 61 1.89 -7.29 15.11
N GLU A 62 2.80 -8.03 14.48
CA GLU A 62 4.10 -8.38 15.07
C GLU A 62 4.99 -7.15 15.31
N LYS A 63 4.83 -6.09 14.52
CA LYS A 63 5.48 -4.79 14.74
C LYS A 63 4.86 -3.97 15.87
N GLY A 64 3.75 -4.43 16.45
CA GLY A 64 3.06 -3.78 17.57
C GLY A 64 1.86 -2.92 17.17
N TYR A 65 1.46 -2.90 15.90
CA TYR A 65 0.24 -2.20 15.47
C TYR A 65 -0.99 -3.01 15.85
N SER A 66 -1.80 -2.44 16.75
CA SER A 66 -3.01 -3.03 17.29
C SER A 66 -4.25 -2.71 16.47
N LYS A 67 -4.26 -1.60 15.73
CA LYS A 67 -5.40 -1.11 14.95
C LYS A 67 -5.04 -0.99 13.47
N VAL A 68 -4.96 -2.14 12.80
CA VAL A 68 -4.65 -2.22 11.38
C VAL A 68 -5.92 -2.46 10.58
N GLN A 69 -6.18 -1.62 9.58
CA GLN A 69 -7.22 -1.84 8.57
C GLN A 69 -6.56 -1.91 7.20
N ILE A 70 -6.87 -2.96 6.43
CA ILE A 70 -6.34 -3.16 5.08
C ILE A 70 -7.50 -3.45 4.15
N ASN A 71 -7.63 -2.66 3.08
CA ASN A 71 -8.68 -2.82 2.08
C ASN A 71 -8.08 -2.90 0.68
N VAL A 72 -8.66 -3.73 -0.18
CA VAL A 72 -8.37 -3.68 -1.62
C VAL A 72 -9.02 -2.42 -2.19
N THR A 73 -8.27 -1.65 -2.98
CA THR A 73 -8.76 -0.41 -3.55
C THR A 73 -8.49 -0.33 -5.05
N THR A 74 -9.28 0.49 -5.74
CA THR A 74 -9.03 0.83 -7.13
C THR A 74 -8.08 2.02 -7.21
N PRO A 75 -7.10 2.02 -8.12
CA PRO A 75 -6.13 3.10 -8.25
C PRO A 75 -6.79 4.42 -8.65
N THR A 76 -6.32 5.51 -8.03
CA THR A 76 -6.67 6.89 -8.38
C THR A 76 -5.77 7.43 -9.50
N VAL A 77 -6.04 8.65 -9.95
CA VAL A 77 -5.16 9.32 -10.94
C VAL A 77 -3.79 9.60 -10.32
N GLU A 78 -3.76 10.01 -9.05
CA GLU A 78 -2.56 10.24 -8.26
C GLU A 78 -1.72 8.97 -8.12
N ASP A 79 -2.36 7.81 -7.85
CA ASP A 79 -1.67 6.51 -7.79
C ASP A 79 -0.96 6.18 -9.09
N CYS A 80 -1.63 6.44 -10.22
CA CYS A 80 -1.05 6.22 -11.53
C CYS A 80 0.16 7.12 -11.78
N PHE A 81 0.10 8.39 -11.37
CA PHE A 81 1.26 9.28 -11.44
C PHE A 81 2.42 8.78 -10.58
N MET A 82 2.14 8.34 -9.35
CA MET A 82 3.17 7.81 -8.45
C MET A 82 3.84 6.56 -9.00
N ALA A 83 3.07 5.64 -9.60
CA ALA A 83 3.61 4.47 -10.27
C ALA A 83 4.56 4.85 -11.42
N LEU A 84 4.15 5.76 -12.30
CA LEU A 84 4.98 6.23 -13.43
C LEU A 84 6.29 6.88 -12.99
N THR A 85 6.29 7.59 -11.85
CA THR A 85 7.50 8.22 -11.31
C THR A 85 8.43 7.27 -10.56
N SER A 86 7.94 6.09 -10.17
CA SER A 86 8.72 5.09 -9.41
C SER A 86 9.39 4.05 -10.31
N GLU A 87 9.11 4.05 -11.61
CA GLU A 87 9.72 3.16 -12.63
C GLU A 87 11.05 3.73 -13.19
N THR A 88 11.77 4.57 -12.43
CA THR A 88 13.06 5.16 -12.85
C THR A 88 14.21 4.61 -12.00
#